data_AF-A0AAW5EJW2-F1
#
_entry.id   AF-A0AAW5EJW2-F1
#
_cell.length_a   1.000
_cell.length_b   1.000
_cell.length_c   1.000
_cell.angle_alpha   90.00
_cell.angle_beta   90.00
_cell.angle_gamma   90.00
#
_symmetry.space_group_name_H-M   'P 1'
#
loop_
_entity.id
_entity.type
_entity.pdbx_description
1 polymer ?
#
loop_
_entity_poly.entity_id
_entity_poly.type
_entity_poly.pdbx_seq_one_letter_code
_entity_poly.pdbx_strand_id
1 'polypeptide(L)'
;AKNLRARHWKDIQNAGIDFIPSNDFSLYDNVLDVAVLFNITPKRYKDLNLDPLDEYFAQSRGYQGKNGDTIALAMKKWFNTNYHYLVPECDDASIIALSGDKIFKEYLEAKELGIETKPVLV
;
A
#
# COMPACT_ATOMS: atom_id res chain seq x y z
N ALA A 1 1.09 5.58 11.85
CA ALA A 1 1.93 4.76 10.95
C ALA A 1 3.43 4.98 11.20
N LYS A 2 3.98 6.19 11.02
CA LYS A 2 5.42 6.50 11.19
C LYS A 2 6.07 5.92 12.46
N ASN A 3 5.44 6.08 13.63
CA ASN A 3 5.97 5.52 14.88
C ASN A 3 6.07 3.98 14.89
N LEU A 4 5.15 3.27 14.23
CA LEU A 4 5.20 1.81 14.13
C LEU A 4 6.36 1.37 13.24
N ARG A 5 6.51 1.99 12.07
CA ARG A 5 7.64 1.72 11.17
C ARG A 5 8.99 1.98 11.83
N ALA A 6 9.14 3.17 12.41
CA ALA A 6 10.36 3.55 13.14
C ALA A 6 10.71 2.58 14.26
N ARG A 7 9.71 2.09 15.01
CA ARG A 7 9.91 1.07 16.04
C ARG A 7 10.36 -0.25 15.42
N HIS A 8 9.66 -0.76 14.41
CA HIS A 8 10.00 -2.05 13.78
C HIS A 8 11.38 -2.05 13.13
N TRP A 9 11.77 -0.98 12.43
CA TRP A 9 13.11 -0.87 11.86
C TRP A 9 14.20 -0.89 12.94
N LYS A 10 13.99 -0.19 14.06
CA LYS A 10 14.91 -0.24 15.20
C LYS A 10 14.95 -1.62 15.85
N ASP A 11 13.82 -2.29 15.99
CA ASP A 11 13.75 -3.64 16.55
C ASP A 11 14.57 -4.62 15.69
N ILE A 12 14.43 -4.56 14.35
CA ILE A 12 15.18 -5.39 13.40
C ILE A 12 16.68 -5.03 13.41
N GLN A 13 17.03 -3.74 13.44
CA GLN A 13 18.42 -3.27 13.54
C GLN A 13 19.09 -3.75 14.85
N ASN A 14 18.39 -3.61 15.98
CA ASN A 14 18.88 -4.03 17.30
C ASN A 14 19.06 -5.54 17.40
N ALA A 15 18.31 -6.31 16.60
CA ALA A 15 18.49 -7.76 16.46
C ALA A 15 19.72 -8.13 15.60
N GLY A 16 20.42 -7.16 15.01
CA GLY A 16 21.62 -7.39 14.19
C GLY A 16 21.33 -7.92 12.79
N ILE A 17 20.12 -7.69 12.26
CA ILE A 17 19.74 -8.14 10.90
C ILE A 17 20.24 -7.14 9.86
N ASP A 18 21.03 -7.61 8.90
CA ASP A 18 21.63 -6.77 7.85
C ASP A 18 20.62 -6.22 6.84
N PHE A 19 19.57 -7.00 6.54
CA PHE A 19 18.60 -6.69 5.50
C PHE A 19 17.25 -6.30 6.09
N ILE A 20 17.17 -5.04 6.48
CA ILE A 20 15.97 -4.44 7.09
C ILE A 20 14.97 -4.06 5.98
N PRO A 21 13.74 -4.60 5.96
CA PRO A 21 12.77 -4.26 4.94
C PRO A 21 12.22 -2.85 5.14
N SER A 22 11.88 -2.20 4.03
CA SER A 22 10.97 -1.03 4.00
C SER A 22 9.92 -1.24 2.91
N ASN A 23 8.84 -0.46 2.91
CA ASN A 23 7.66 -0.68 2.08
C ASN A 23 6.88 -1.98 2.37
N ASP A 24 7.27 -2.72 3.41
CA ASP A 24 6.60 -3.90 3.96
C ASP A 24 5.38 -3.55 4.83
N PHE A 25 5.39 -2.36 5.43
CA PHE A 25 4.26 -1.81 6.16
C PHE A 25 3.14 -1.43 5.20
N SER A 26 1.91 -1.82 5.52
CA SER A 26 0.71 -1.35 4.82
C SER A 26 -0.36 -0.90 5.80
N LEU A 27 -1.22 0.01 5.36
CA LEU A 27 -2.44 0.37 6.11
C LEU A 27 -3.56 -0.65 5.92
N TYR A 28 -3.48 -1.48 4.87
CA TYR A 28 -4.46 -2.53 4.62
C TYR A 28 -3.85 -3.75 3.92
N ASP A 29 -3.30 -3.58 2.73
CA ASP A 29 -2.73 -4.66 1.92
C ASP A 29 -1.57 -4.18 1.04
N ASN A 30 -0.47 -4.94 1.04
CA ASN A 30 0.72 -4.63 0.25
C ASN A 30 0.48 -4.79 -1.26
N VAL A 31 -0.43 -5.68 -1.70
CA VAL A 31 -0.76 -5.81 -3.13
C VAL A 31 -1.55 -4.57 -3.59
N LEU A 32 -2.51 -4.10 -2.79
CA LEU A 32 -3.20 -2.84 -3.04
C LEU A 32 -2.22 -1.65 -3.05
N ASP A 33 -1.26 -1.59 -2.13
CA ASP A 33 -0.24 -0.52 -2.10
C ASP A 33 0.52 -0.43 -3.44
N VAL A 34 0.86 -1.57 -4.06
CA VAL A 34 1.51 -1.62 -5.37
C VAL A 34 0.56 -1.19 -6.49
N ALA A 35 -0.71 -1.60 -6.43
CA ALA A 35 -1.71 -1.14 -7.40
C ALA A 35 -1.84 0.38 -7.41
N VAL A 36 -1.92 0.99 -6.22
CA VAL A 36 -2.00 2.46 -6.06
C VAL A 36 -0.69 3.15 -6.44
N LEU A 37 0.47 2.53 -6.19
CA LEU A 37 1.78 3.03 -6.62
C LEU A 37 1.84 3.21 -8.15
N PHE A 38 1.22 2.31 -8.90
CA PHE A 38 1.26 2.27 -10.37
C PHE A 38 -0.05 2.73 -11.05
N ASN A 39 -0.87 3.51 -10.36
CA ASN A 39 -2.13 4.07 -10.89
C ASN A 39 -3.16 3.02 -11.35
N ILE A 40 -3.07 1.79 -10.84
CA ILE A 40 -3.99 0.68 -11.07
C ILE A 40 -5.18 0.83 -10.11
N THR A 41 -5.87 1.95 -10.22
CA THR A 41 -7.11 2.24 -9.48
C THR A 41 -8.27 2.31 -10.47
N PRO A 42 -9.29 1.44 -10.34
CA PRO A 42 -10.47 1.47 -11.20
C PRO A 42 -11.20 2.82 -11.18
N LYS A 43 -11.81 3.18 -12.31
CA LYS A 43 -12.53 4.45 -12.52
C LYS A 43 -13.63 4.67 -11.49
N ARG A 44 -14.31 3.61 -11.04
CA ARG A 44 -15.37 3.70 -10.01
C ARG A 44 -14.90 4.28 -8.67
N TYR A 45 -13.61 4.18 -8.35
CA TYR A 45 -13.05 4.79 -7.14
C TYR A 45 -12.60 6.23 -7.44
N LYS A 46 -11.95 6.46 -8.59
CA LYS A 46 -11.53 7.79 -9.04
C LYS A 46 -12.70 8.77 -9.19
N ASP A 47 -13.83 8.29 -9.71
CA ASP A 47 -15.03 9.10 -9.94
C ASP A 47 -15.68 9.57 -8.61
N LEU A 48 -15.35 8.93 -7.48
CA LEU A 48 -15.77 9.42 -6.15
C LEU A 48 -15.03 10.69 -5.71
N ASN A 49 -13.91 11.06 -6.36
CA ASN A 49 -13.11 12.24 -6.05
C ASN A 49 -12.81 12.37 -4.54
N LEU A 50 -12.40 11.27 -3.91
CA LEU A 50 -12.04 11.22 -2.50
C LEU A 50 -10.59 11.70 -2.32
N ASP A 51 -10.24 12.06 -1.08
CA ASP A 51 -8.83 12.23 -0.72
C ASP A 51 -8.08 10.90 -0.95
N PRO A 52 -6.79 10.92 -1.32
CA PRO A 52 -6.07 9.71 -1.73
C PRO A 52 -6.12 8.56 -0.72
N LEU A 53 -6.11 8.88 0.58
CA LEU A 53 -6.20 7.86 1.64
C LEU A 53 -7.62 7.27 1.75
N ASP A 54 -8.65 8.08 1.52
CA ASP A 54 -10.03 7.62 1.51
C ASP A 54 -10.34 6.81 0.24
N GLU A 55 -9.77 7.19 -0.91
CA GLU A 55 -9.83 6.38 -2.14
C GLU A 55 -9.14 5.02 -1.94
N TYR A 56 -7.97 5.00 -1.30
CA TYR A 56 -7.28 3.77 -0.90
C TYR A 56 -8.20 2.87 -0.07
N PHE A 57 -8.85 3.42 0.96
CA PHE A 57 -9.76 2.65 1.78
C PHE A 57 -11.08 2.30 1.09
N ALA A 58 -11.56 3.10 0.14
CA ALA A 58 -12.71 2.77 -0.69
C ALA A 58 -12.45 1.49 -1.50
N GLN A 59 -11.23 1.32 -2.02
CA GLN A 59 -10.79 0.08 -2.66
C GLN A 59 -10.74 -1.08 -1.65
N SER A 60 -10.32 -0.82 -0.41
CA SER A 60 -10.16 -1.86 0.62
C SER A 60 -11.46 -2.38 1.22
N ARG A 61 -12.42 -1.49 1.51
CA ARG A 61 -13.62 -1.80 2.30
C ARG A 61 -14.92 -1.25 1.73
N GLY A 62 -14.88 -0.77 0.49
CA GLY A 62 -16.00 -0.07 -0.14
C GLY A 62 -16.17 1.34 0.41
N TYR A 63 -17.09 2.07 -0.20
CA TYR A 63 -17.44 3.42 0.23
C TYR A 63 -18.93 3.63 0.04
N GLN A 64 -19.58 4.20 1.06
CA GLN A 64 -20.98 4.61 1.03
C GLN A 64 -21.07 6.01 1.63
N GLY A 65 -21.42 7.00 0.81
CA GLY A 65 -21.48 8.38 1.28
C GLY A 65 -21.96 9.36 0.23
N LYS A 66 -21.78 10.65 0.55
CA LYS A 66 -22.20 11.77 -0.29
C LYS A 66 -21.63 11.75 -1.72
N ASN A 67 -20.47 11.11 -1.91
CA ASN A 67 -19.78 11.06 -3.19
C ASN A 67 -20.17 9.83 -4.03
N GLY A 68 -20.99 8.91 -3.50
CA GLY A 68 -21.46 7.72 -4.21
C GLY A 68 -21.46 6.47 -3.33
N ASP A 69 -21.67 5.33 -3.99
CA ASP A 69 -21.63 3.98 -3.41
C ASP A 69 -20.78 3.08 -4.31
N THR A 70 -19.83 2.36 -3.72
CA THR A 70 -19.01 1.36 -4.41
C THR A 70 -18.62 0.23 -3.47
N ILE A 71 -18.49 -0.96 -4.03
CA ILE A 71 -18.04 -2.15 -3.31
C ILE A 71 -16.50 -2.21 -3.24
N ALA A 72 -15.99 -2.92 -2.24
CA ALA A 72 -14.56 -3.23 -2.12
C ALA A 72 -14.05 -4.09 -3.29
N LEU A 73 -12.74 -4.09 -3.50
CA LEU A 73 -12.08 -5.08 -4.36
C LEU A 73 -12.26 -6.49 -3.77
N ALA A 74 -12.24 -7.50 -4.65
CA ALA A 74 -12.32 -8.88 -4.22
C ALA A 74 -11.11 -9.26 -3.35
N MET A 75 -11.35 -9.96 -2.25
CA MET A 75 -10.29 -10.52 -1.42
C MET A 75 -10.02 -11.99 -1.79
N LYS A 76 -8.76 -12.37 -1.91
CA LYS A 76 -8.33 -13.77 -2.09
C LYS A 76 -7.25 -14.15 -1.09
N LYS A 77 -7.15 -15.43 -0.77
CA LYS A 77 -6.02 -15.96 0.02
C LYS A 77 -4.71 -15.73 -0.71
N TRP A 78 -3.70 -15.25 0.01
CA TRP A 78 -2.33 -15.16 -0.47
C TRP A 78 -1.69 -16.54 -0.41
N PHE A 79 -1.59 -17.20 -1.57
CA PHE A 79 -1.14 -18.58 -1.70
C PHE A 79 -1.88 -19.53 -0.73
N ASN A 80 -1.13 -20.37 -0.01
CA ASN A 80 -1.63 -21.30 1.00
C ASN A 80 -1.63 -20.72 2.42
N THR A 81 -1.46 -19.41 2.58
CA THR A 81 -1.47 -18.75 3.89
C THR A 81 -2.90 -18.41 4.34
N ASN A 82 -3.04 -17.87 5.55
CA ASN A 82 -4.29 -17.26 6.02
C ASN A 82 -4.35 -15.74 5.78
N TYR A 83 -3.30 -15.15 5.21
CA TYR A 83 -3.34 -13.76 4.76
C TYR A 83 -4.25 -13.63 3.54
N HIS A 84 -4.97 -12.52 3.44
CA HIS A 84 -5.80 -12.20 2.29
C HIS A 84 -5.31 -10.90 1.68
N TYR A 85 -5.24 -10.87 0.35
CA TYR A 85 -4.86 -9.69 -0.42
C TYR A 85 -6.07 -9.22 -1.25
N LEU A 86 -6.08 -7.94 -1.60
CA LEU A 86 -7.07 -7.36 -2.51
C LEU A 86 -6.60 -7.59 -3.94
N VAL A 87 -7.44 -8.21 -4.75
CA VAL A 87 -7.15 -8.48 -6.16
C VAL A 87 -7.21 -7.14 -6.92
N PRO A 88 -6.09 -6.65 -7.47
CA PRO A 88 -6.12 -5.42 -8.26
C PRO A 88 -6.96 -5.61 -9.52
N GLU A 89 -7.68 -4.57 -9.91
CA GLU A 89 -8.44 -4.51 -11.15
C GLU A 89 -7.91 -3.37 -12.00
N CYS A 90 -7.70 -3.62 -13.29
CA CYS A 90 -7.20 -2.64 -14.24
C CYS A 90 -8.22 -2.48 -15.37
N ASP A 91 -8.85 -1.31 -15.46
CA ASP A 91 -9.84 -1.01 -16.49
C ASP A 91 -9.19 -0.84 -17.88
N ASP A 92 -8.01 -0.22 -17.91
CA ASP A 92 -7.21 0.02 -19.12
C ASP A 92 -5.73 0.02 -18.77
N ALA A 93 -4.93 -0.83 -19.41
CA ALA A 93 -3.50 -0.92 -19.17
C ALA A 93 -2.72 0.34 -19.60
N SER A 94 -3.30 1.20 -20.44
CA SER A 94 -2.66 2.44 -20.89
C SER A 94 -2.42 3.46 -19.77
N ILE A 95 -3.16 3.34 -18.65
CA ILE A 95 -3.07 4.27 -17.50
C ILE A 95 -1.98 3.90 -16.50
N ILE A 96 -1.34 2.74 -16.67
CA ILE A 96 -0.33 2.23 -15.73
C ILE A 96 0.89 3.15 -15.77
N ALA A 97 1.12 3.84 -14.66
CA ALA A 97 2.21 4.78 -14.51
C ALA A 97 2.51 4.98 -13.03
N LEU A 98 3.76 5.32 -12.70
CA LEU A 98 4.13 5.67 -11.33
C LEU A 98 3.34 6.91 -10.88
N SER A 99 2.46 6.75 -9.89
CA SER A 99 1.62 7.81 -9.32
C SER A 99 1.83 8.01 -7.81
N GLY A 100 2.30 6.98 -7.11
CA GLY A 100 2.55 7.02 -5.67
C GLY A 100 4.03 7.26 -5.32
N ASP A 101 4.27 7.62 -4.06
CA ASP A 101 5.62 7.85 -3.54
C ASP A 101 5.91 7.12 -2.21
N LYS A 102 5.01 6.22 -1.77
CA LYS A 102 5.12 5.46 -0.51
C LYS A 102 6.48 4.77 -0.38
N ILE A 103 6.89 4.02 -1.40
CA ILE A 103 8.15 3.25 -1.40
C ILE A 103 9.37 4.15 -1.17
N PHE A 104 9.39 5.34 -1.78
CA PHE A 104 10.47 6.32 -1.60
C PHE A 104 10.40 7.00 -0.24
N LYS A 105 9.20 7.41 0.19
CA LYS A 105 8.98 8.05 1.49
C LYS A 105 9.38 7.15 2.65
N GLU A 106 9.01 5.88 2.62
CA GLU A 106 9.35 4.94 3.70
C GLU A 106 10.84 4.61 3.73
N TYR A 107 11.48 4.48 2.56
CA TYR A 107 12.94 4.35 2.50
C TYR A 107 13.65 5.58 3.09
N LEU A 108 13.25 6.79 2.68
CA LEU A 108 13.82 8.03 3.18
C LEU A 108 13.55 8.22 4.68
N GLU A 109 12.36 7.85 5.16
CA GLU A 109 12.00 7.89 6.59
C GLU A 109 12.93 7.00 7.43
N ALA A 110 13.25 5.79 6.96
CA ALA A 110 14.22 4.92 7.63
C ALA A 110 15.65 5.50 7.56
N LYS A 111 16.01 6.06 6.41
CA LYS A 111 17.32 6.68 6.19
C LYS A 111 17.57 7.88 7.10
N GLU A 112 16.55 8.70 7.37
CA GLU A 112 16.59 9.80 8.36
C GLU A 112 16.91 9.30 9.78
N LEU A 113 16.61 8.04 10.09
CA LEU A 113 16.95 7.40 11.36
C LEU A 113 18.33 6.73 11.37
N GLY A 114 19.11 6.86 10.29
CA GLY A 114 20.39 6.18 10.12
C GLY A 114 20.25 4.68 9.82
N ILE A 115 19.09 4.26 9.33
CA ILE A 115 18.79 2.85 9.03
C ILE A 115 18.72 2.66 7.51
N GLU A 116 19.69 1.96 6.94
CA GLU A 116 19.64 1.56 5.54
C GLU A 116 18.67 0.37 5.40
N THR A 117 17.66 0.52 4.55
CA THR A 117 16.63 -0.50 4.32
C THR A 117 16.66 -1.01 2.89
N LYS A 118 16.04 -2.17 2.67
CA LYS A 118 15.78 -2.75 1.35
C LYS A 118 14.29 -2.64 1.05
N PRO A 119 13.88 -1.71 0.15
CA PRO A 119 12.48 -1.59 -0.24
C PRO A 119 11.96 -2.90 -0.85
N VAL A 120 10.81 -3.36 -0.37
CA VAL A 120 10.12 -4.55 -0.86
C VAL A 120 9.03 -4.15 -1.84
N LEU A 121 8.94 -4.85 -2.96
CA LEU A 121 7.90 -4.70 -3.97
C LEU A 121 7.34 -6.10 -4.28
N VAL A 122 6.02 -6.20 -4.42
CA VAL A 122 5.31 -7.44 -4.79
C VAL A 122 5.47 -7.73 -6.28
#